data_AF-A0A9X5RI57-F1
#
_entry.id   AF-A0A9X5RI57-F1
#
_cell.length_a   1.000
_cell.length_b   1.000
_cell.length_c   1.000
_cell.angle_alpha   90.00
_cell.angle_beta   90.00
_cell.angle_gamma   90.00
#
_symmetry.space_group_name_H-M   'P 1'
#
loop_
_entity.id
_entity.type
_entity.pdbx_description
1 polymer ?
#
loop_
_entity_poly.entity_id
_entity_poly.type
_entity_poly.pdbx_seq_one_letter_code
_entity_poly.pdbx_strand_id
1 'polypeptide(L)'
;MTTALRTITFIDSAYPKPHTIKEFVWSGRLDKNGQLWFDLHLRSADYYLSEGKDYCADSDDEGSDDQQEYTSLAHWQDQIVWDNYHCCTLSSTYWSDDQGILLNTGNAPFDFDNFVTHQFNVDIAPQIHSDEDEDEEYAEIPAFSLYLLGHDECTKHQITFQRQSNNTFHIDWTGKIALTYAGFDEFIHQFIARLENISFDGFYFPKSWDLDKATVEFKKVLSHFEHYEFTLINPKSQIKQWKLSYRGKTYP
;
A
#
# COMPACT_ATOMS: atom_id res chain seq x y z
N MET A 1 9.73 0.50 26.10
CA MET A 1 8.92 0.03 24.97
C MET A 1 9.68 0.42 23.72
N THR A 2 10.18 -0.54 22.95
CA THR A 2 10.78 -0.27 21.64
C THR A 2 9.67 0.18 20.70
N THR A 3 9.82 1.34 20.08
CA THR A 3 8.90 1.80 19.02
C THR A 3 8.92 0.75 17.90
N ALA A 4 7.75 0.27 17.48
CA ALA A 4 7.66 -0.71 16.40
C ALA A 4 8.36 -0.18 15.14
N LEU A 5 9.21 -1.00 14.53
CA LEU A 5 9.94 -0.60 13.33
C LEU A 5 8.97 -0.40 12.17
N ARG A 6 8.98 0.78 11.57
CA ARG A 6 8.20 1.09 10.36
C ARG A 6 9.05 1.96 9.46
N THR A 7 9.70 1.34 8.50
CA THR A 7 10.66 2.03 7.64
C THR A 7 10.52 1.63 6.19
N ILE A 8 10.82 2.55 5.28
CA ILE A 8 11.04 2.29 3.86
C ILE A 8 12.45 2.74 3.49
N THR A 9 13.18 1.96 2.70
CA THR A 9 14.52 2.27 2.23
C THR A 9 14.51 2.29 0.71
N PHE A 10 15.09 3.32 0.12
CA PHE A 10 15.29 3.44 -1.33
C PHE A 10 16.75 3.10 -1.63
N ILE A 11 16.97 2.02 -2.36
CA ILE A 11 18.31 1.44 -2.52
C ILE A 11 19.13 2.32 -3.46
N ASP A 12 20.36 2.64 -3.05
CA ASP A 12 21.33 3.44 -3.82
C ASP A 12 20.85 4.84 -4.24
N SER A 13 19.88 5.41 -3.50
CA SER A 13 19.38 6.76 -3.74
C SER A 13 20.21 7.85 -3.07
N ALA A 14 19.86 9.12 -3.32
CA ALA A 14 20.40 10.27 -2.58
C ALA A 14 20.20 10.15 -1.05
N TYR A 15 19.15 9.44 -0.63
CA TYR A 15 18.82 9.19 0.77
C TYR A 15 18.71 7.67 1.06
N PRO A 16 19.84 6.94 1.15
CA PRO A 16 19.85 5.49 1.23
C PRO A 16 19.59 4.95 2.65
N LYS A 17 19.54 5.83 3.67
CA LYS A 17 19.19 5.44 5.04
C LYS A 17 17.69 5.11 5.13
N PRO A 18 17.26 4.23 6.06
CA PRO A 18 15.85 3.93 6.24
C PRO A 18 15.02 5.16 6.64
N HIS A 19 13.98 5.44 5.88
CA HIS A 19 13.00 6.50 6.14
C HIS A 19 11.92 5.99 7.07
N THR A 20 11.55 6.77 8.09
CA THR A 20 10.40 6.42 8.95
C THR A 20 9.11 6.46 8.14
N ILE A 21 8.20 5.52 8.35
CA ILE A 21 6.84 5.56 7.80
C ILE A 21 5.93 6.27 8.80
N LYS A 22 5.41 7.46 8.44
CA LYS A 22 4.54 8.27 9.29
C LYS A 22 3.11 7.72 9.30
N GLU A 23 2.65 7.23 8.15
CA GLU A 23 1.29 6.72 7.98
C GLU A 23 1.36 5.35 7.31
N PHE A 24 0.71 4.36 7.92
CA PHE A 24 0.52 3.06 7.31
C PHE A 24 -0.86 2.51 7.66
N VAL A 25 -1.60 2.09 6.65
CA VAL A 25 -2.90 1.43 6.80
C VAL A 25 -2.87 0.16 5.97
N TRP A 26 -3.15 -0.97 6.62
CA TRP A 26 -3.55 -2.20 5.95
C TRP A 26 -5.02 -2.46 6.27
N SER A 27 -5.85 -2.40 5.23
CA SER A 27 -7.27 -2.69 5.30
C SER A 27 -7.64 -3.68 4.21
N GLY A 28 -8.91 -4.08 4.18
CA GLY A 28 -9.47 -4.70 3.00
C GLY A 28 -10.74 -4.00 2.59
N ARG A 29 -11.25 -4.35 1.42
CA ARG A 29 -12.56 -3.89 0.97
C ARG A 29 -13.31 -5.01 0.27
N LEU A 30 -14.61 -4.93 0.36
CA LEU A 30 -15.52 -5.54 -0.57
C LEU A 30 -15.86 -4.48 -1.61
N ASP A 31 -15.64 -4.77 -2.89
CA ASP A 31 -15.99 -3.82 -3.94
C ASP A 31 -17.48 -3.89 -4.32
N LYS A 32 -17.87 -3.06 -5.30
CA LYS A 32 -19.25 -3.01 -5.80
C LYS A 32 -19.72 -4.32 -6.43
N ASN A 33 -18.80 -5.18 -6.87
CA ASN A 33 -19.04 -6.47 -7.51
C ASN A 33 -19.03 -7.62 -6.49
N GLY A 34 -18.81 -7.33 -5.21
CA GLY A 34 -18.78 -8.34 -4.15
C GLY A 34 -17.44 -9.09 -4.05
N GLN A 35 -16.37 -8.53 -4.61
CA GLN A 35 -15.04 -9.15 -4.59
C GLN A 35 -14.22 -8.60 -3.43
N LEU A 36 -13.40 -9.47 -2.84
CA LEU A 36 -12.66 -9.17 -1.63
C LEU A 36 -11.23 -8.80 -1.96
N TRP A 37 -10.77 -7.68 -1.44
CA TRP A 37 -9.45 -7.12 -1.69
C TRP A 37 -8.73 -6.78 -0.39
N PHE A 38 -7.40 -6.79 -0.43
CA PHE A 38 -6.56 -6.05 0.51
C PHE A 38 -6.07 -4.74 -0.10
N ASP A 39 -5.92 -3.77 0.79
CA ASP A 39 -5.47 -2.42 0.52
C ASP A 39 -4.30 -2.06 1.43
N LEU A 40 -3.30 -1.42 0.83
CA LEU A 40 -2.14 -0.91 1.54
C LEU A 40 -1.96 0.57 1.19
N HIS A 41 -1.76 1.37 2.22
CA HIS A 41 -1.38 2.76 2.11
C HIS A 41 -0.16 3.00 2.98
N LEU A 42 0.87 3.62 2.41
CA LEU A 42 2.10 3.99 3.08
C LEU A 42 2.49 5.41 2.71
N ARG A 43 2.85 6.20 3.72
CA ARG A 43 3.47 7.52 3.55
C ARG A 43 4.74 7.64 4.40
N SER A 44 5.86 7.96 3.77
CA SER A 44 7.13 8.17 4.48
C SER A 44 7.14 9.52 5.22
N ALA A 45 8.09 9.64 6.14
CA ALA A 45 8.59 10.92 6.60
C ALA A 45 9.31 11.65 5.46
N ASP A 46 9.65 12.90 5.71
CA ASP A 46 10.39 13.70 4.75
C ASP A 46 11.82 13.12 4.62
N TYR A 47 12.34 13.03 3.40
CA TYR A 47 13.52 12.22 3.10
C TYR A 47 14.76 12.66 3.89
N TYR A 48 15.00 13.97 3.96
CA TYR A 48 16.10 14.58 4.71
C TYR A 48 16.08 14.26 6.21
N LEU A 49 14.93 13.87 6.79
CA LEU A 49 14.88 13.46 8.20
C LEU A 49 15.61 12.14 8.46
N SER A 50 15.83 11.31 7.44
CA SER A 50 16.61 10.07 7.56
C SER A 50 18.09 10.31 7.85
N GLU A 51 18.62 11.47 7.47
CA GLU A 51 20.01 11.87 7.71
C GLU A 51 20.25 12.36 9.15
N GLY A 52 19.19 12.77 9.86
CA GLY A 52 19.28 13.21 11.24
C GLY A 52 20.13 14.47 11.40
N LYS A 53 21.22 14.38 12.16
CA LYS A 53 22.12 15.52 12.41
C LYS A 53 23.07 15.82 11.24
N ASP A 54 23.17 14.89 10.30
CA ASP A 54 24.08 15.00 9.16
C ASP A 54 23.46 15.84 8.02
N TYR A 55 22.15 16.16 8.11
CA TYR A 55 21.49 17.01 7.13
C TYR A 55 21.94 18.48 7.29
N CYS A 56 22.47 19.05 6.21
CA CYS A 56 22.79 20.47 6.10
C CYS A 56 21.88 21.10 5.04
N ALA A 57 20.83 21.81 5.47
CA ALA A 57 19.90 22.50 4.58
C ALA A 57 20.56 23.63 3.76
N ASP A 58 21.66 24.19 4.29
CA ASP A 58 22.44 25.27 3.70
C ASP A 58 23.72 24.74 3.04
N SER A 59 23.73 23.51 2.52
CA SER A 59 24.76 23.15 1.54
C SER A 59 24.51 24.01 0.32
N ASP A 60 25.18 25.16 0.26
CA ASP A 60 25.38 25.95 -0.95
C ASP A 60 26.04 25.02 -1.98
N ASP A 61 25.24 24.22 -2.66
CA ASP A 61 25.69 23.44 -3.80
C ASP A 61 25.97 24.44 -4.91
N GLU A 62 27.21 24.93 -4.93
CA GLU A 62 27.74 25.73 -6.03
C GLU A 62 27.78 24.85 -7.28
N GLY A 63 26.64 24.77 -7.95
CA GLY A 63 26.47 24.23 -9.29
C GLY A 63 26.06 22.76 -9.31
N SER A 64 24.81 22.51 -9.70
CA SER A 64 24.60 21.43 -10.67
C SER A 64 25.50 21.76 -11.84
N ASP A 65 26.64 21.09 -11.96
CA ASP A 65 27.48 21.23 -13.14
C ASP A 65 26.58 20.88 -14.34
N ASP A 66 26.38 21.82 -15.27
CA ASP A 66 25.55 21.67 -16.48
C ASP A 66 26.01 20.49 -17.39
N GLN A 67 26.97 19.70 -16.93
CA GLN A 67 27.57 18.51 -17.53
C GLN A 67 27.07 17.19 -16.91
N GLN A 68 26.21 17.21 -15.89
CA GLN A 68 25.69 15.96 -15.32
C GLN A 68 24.83 15.23 -16.35
N GLU A 69 25.11 13.94 -16.55
CA GLU A 69 24.42 13.14 -17.57
C GLU A 69 22.94 12.99 -17.21
N TYR A 70 22.05 13.33 -18.14
CA TYR A 70 20.60 13.20 -17.95
C TYR A 70 20.18 11.73 -17.99
N THR A 71 20.31 11.06 -16.86
CA THR A 71 20.04 9.64 -16.69
C THR A 71 19.20 9.38 -15.45
N SER A 72 18.51 8.25 -15.45
CA SER A 72 17.72 7.79 -14.31
C SER A 72 18.55 7.66 -13.02
N LEU A 73 19.81 7.22 -13.13
CA LEU A 73 20.71 7.10 -11.98
C LEU A 73 21.15 8.46 -11.43
N ALA A 74 21.47 9.43 -12.30
CA ALA A 74 21.82 10.78 -11.88
C ALA A 74 20.67 11.42 -11.08
N HIS A 75 19.44 11.34 -11.60
CA HIS A 75 18.24 11.83 -10.90
C HIS A 75 17.98 11.10 -9.58
N TRP A 76 18.20 9.78 -9.55
CA TRP A 76 18.02 8.97 -8.35
C TRP A 76 19.01 9.33 -7.22
N GLN A 77 20.19 9.82 -7.58
CA GLN A 77 21.26 10.20 -6.65
C GLN A 77 21.35 11.71 -6.38
N ASP A 78 20.54 12.52 -7.04
CA ASP A 78 20.49 13.97 -6.86
C ASP A 78 19.66 14.36 -5.63
N GLN A 79 20.32 14.88 -4.60
CA GLN A 79 19.68 15.28 -3.35
C GLN A 79 18.65 16.42 -3.55
N ILE A 80 18.93 17.38 -4.44
CA ILE A 80 18.03 18.52 -4.72
C ILE A 80 16.71 18.00 -5.30
N VAL A 81 16.78 17.01 -6.20
CA VAL A 81 15.57 16.37 -6.76
C VAL A 81 14.73 15.79 -5.63
N TRP A 82 15.30 14.97 -4.75
CA TRP A 82 14.57 14.36 -3.63
C TRP A 82 13.99 15.41 -2.67
N ASP A 83 14.74 16.44 -2.34
CA ASP A 83 14.31 17.50 -1.43
C ASP A 83 13.10 18.27 -1.93
N ASN A 84 12.93 18.41 -3.24
CA ASN A 84 11.76 19.06 -3.85
C ASN A 84 10.46 18.26 -3.71
N TYR A 85 10.52 16.93 -3.61
CA TYR A 85 9.33 16.07 -3.49
C TYR A 85 8.97 15.70 -2.05
N HIS A 86 9.93 15.87 -1.13
CA HIS A 86 9.81 15.70 0.32
C HIS A 86 9.55 14.28 0.80
N CYS A 87 8.52 13.58 0.34
CA CYS A 87 8.12 12.29 0.91
C CYS A 87 7.46 11.35 -0.11
N CYS A 88 7.55 10.05 0.17
CA CYS A 88 6.97 9.00 -0.63
C CYS A 88 5.53 8.73 -0.20
N THR A 89 4.64 8.54 -1.17
CA THR A 89 3.32 7.92 -0.98
C THR A 89 3.20 6.71 -1.90
N LEU A 90 2.93 5.53 -1.33
CA LEU A 90 2.70 4.29 -2.06
C LEU A 90 1.36 3.72 -1.62
N SER A 91 0.40 3.60 -2.53
CA SER A 91 -1.00 3.37 -2.14
C SER A 91 -1.83 2.65 -3.19
N SER A 92 -2.75 1.80 -2.73
CA SER A 92 -3.86 1.27 -3.54
C SER A 92 -5.18 2.03 -3.38
N THR A 93 -5.22 3.06 -2.53
CA THR A 93 -6.48 3.75 -2.16
C THR A 93 -6.40 5.27 -2.24
N TYR A 94 -5.23 5.83 -2.55
CA TYR A 94 -5.05 7.29 -2.48
C TYR A 94 -5.51 7.99 -3.78
N TRP A 95 -5.30 7.34 -4.93
CA TRP A 95 -5.63 7.91 -6.25
C TRP A 95 -6.72 7.15 -7.01
N SER A 96 -6.98 5.89 -6.66
CA SER A 96 -7.97 5.04 -7.32
C SER A 96 -8.56 4.03 -6.33
N ASP A 97 -9.78 3.56 -6.59
CA ASP A 97 -10.45 2.48 -5.85
C ASP A 97 -10.31 1.11 -6.56
N ASP A 98 -9.69 1.09 -7.75
CA ASP A 98 -9.57 -0.08 -8.62
C ASP A 98 -8.22 -0.82 -8.45
N GLN A 99 -7.44 -0.45 -7.44
CA GLN A 99 -6.10 -0.99 -7.17
C GLN A 99 -6.09 -1.94 -5.96
N GLY A 100 -4.95 -2.56 -5.66
CA GLY A 100 -4.74 -3.41 -4.48
C GLY A 100 -4.62 -4.89 -4.83
N ILE A 101 -4.84 -5.73 -3.82
CA ILE A 101 -4.58 -7.18 -3.89
C ILE A 101 -5.90 -7.93 -3.86
N LEU A 102 -6.29 -8.55 -4.98
CA LEU A 102 -7.49 -9.38 -5.04
C LEU A 102 -7.29 -10.67 -4.24
N LEU A 103 -8.15 -10.92 -3.25
CA LEU A 103 -8.10 -12.11 -2.41
C LEU A 103 -9.02 -13.22 -2.91
N ASN A 104 -10.19 -12.84 -3.42
CA ASN A 104 -11.21 -13.79 -3.87
C ASN A 104 -12.26 -13.10 -4.74
N THR A 105 -12.71 -13.79 -5.78
CA THR A 105 -13.81 -13.39 -6.68
C THR A 105 -15.18 -13.96 -6.28
N GLY A 106 -15.27 -14.74 -5.19
CA GLY A 106 -16.47 -15.44 -4.74
C GLY A 106 -16.42 -16.97 -4.86
N ASN A 107 -15.37 -17.54 -5.46
CA ASN A 107 -15.27 -18.98 -5.71
C ASN A 107 -14.84 -19.79 -4.47
N ALA A 108 -13.99 -19.23 -3.61
CA ALA A 108 -13.50 -19.89 -2.41
C ALA A 108 -13.32 -18.87 -1.27
N PRO A 109 -14.14 -18.91 -0.20
CA PRO A 109 -14.10 -17.91 0.85
C PRO A 109 -12.71 -17.75 1.48
N PHE A 110 -12.24 -16.51 1.61
CA PHE A 110 -10.96 -16.17 2.21
C PHE A 110 -10.98 -16.48 3.71
N ASP A 111 -9.94 -17.16 4.18
CA ASP A 111 -9.81 -17.59 5.56
C ASP A 111 -8.73 -16.78 6.29
N PHE A 112 -9.16 -15.73 6.98
CA PHE A 112 -8.27 -14.86 7.76
C PHE A 112 -7.73 -15.55 9.03
N ASP A 113 -8.40 -16.57 9.55
CA ASP A 113 -7.91 -17.32 10.71
C ASP A 113 -6.64 -18.10 10.36
N ASN A 114 -6.61 -18.67 9.15
CA ASN A 114 -5.47 -19.42 8.62
C ASN A 114 -4.48 -18.54 7.84
N PHE A 115 -4.72 -17.23 7.73
CA PHE A 115 -3.78 -16.26 7.18
C PHE A 115 -2.64 -15.99 8.19
N VAL A 116 -1.68 -16.92 8.26
CA VAL A 116 -0.55 -16.89 9.21
C VAL A 116 0.72 -16.39 8.56
N THR A 117 1.12 -16.97 7.43
CA THR A 117 2.27 -16.49 6.64
C THR A 117 1.93 -16.63 5.17
N HIS A 118 2.00 -15.53 4.44
CA HIS A 118 1.66 -15.49 3.02
C HIS A 118 2.46 -14.42 2.29
N GLN A 119 2.89 -14.73 1.07
CA GLN A 119 3.52 -13.77 0.18
C GLN A 119 2.65 -13.56 -1.05
N PHE A 120 2.32 -12.30 -1.34
CA PHE A 120 1.74 -11.90 -2.61
C PHE A 120 2.84 -11.42 -3.55
N ASN A 121 2.74 -11.79 -4.82
CA ASN A 121 3.46 -11.14 -5.91
C ASN A 121 2.42 -10.49 -6.82
N VAL A 122 2.39 -9.17 -6.89
CA VAL A 122 1.24 -8.44 -7.45
C VAL A 122 1.65 -7.13 -8.10
N ASP A 123 1.56 -7.07 -9.42
CA ASP A 123 1.97 -5.90 -10.19
C ASP A 123 0.78 -5.19 -10.83
N ILE A 124 -0.17 -5.97 -11.33
CA ILE A 124 -1.38 -5.50 -12.02
C ILE A 124 -2.58 -5.95 -11.21
N ALA A 125 -3.50 -5.01 -10.95
CA ALA A 125 -4.81 -5.31 -10.40
C ALA A 125 -5.64 -6.04 -11.47
N PRO A 126 -6.20 -7.23 -11.16
CA PRO A 126 -7.03 -7.95 -12.12
C PRO A 126 -8.19 -7.07 -12.59
N GLN A 127 -8.35 -6.91 -13.89
CA GLN A 127 -9.54 -6.29 -14.46
C GLN A 127 -10.68 -7.28 -14.31
N ILE A 128 -11.71 -6.91 -13.55
CA ILE A 128 -12.89 -7.76 -13.40
C ILE A 128 -13.95 -7.23 -14.33
N HIS A 129 -14.09 -7.94 -15.44
CA HIS A 129 -15.06 -7.66 -16.50
C HIS A 129 -16.50 -7.78 -15.99
N SER A 130 -17.35 -6.83 -16.38
CA SER A 130 -18.75 -7.12 -16.66
C SER A 130 -18.85 -7.72 -18.06
N ASP A 131 -19.73 -8.71 -18.26
CA ASP A 131 -19.98 -9.38 -19.56
C ASP A 131 -20.48 -8.41 -20.68
N GLU A 132 -20.49 -7.10 -20.45
CA GLU A 132 -21.09 -6.09 -21.32
C GLU A 132 -20.06 -5.31 -22.17
N ASP A 133 -18.75 -5.45 -21.92
CA ASP A 133 -17.72 -4.62 -22.55
C ASP A 133 -16.60 -5.48 -23.18
N GLU A 134 -16.89 -6.19 -24.28
CA GLU A 134 -15.94 -7.09 -24.96
C GLU A 134 -14.96 -6.39 -25.92
N ASP A 135 -15.10 -5.06 -26.15
CA ASP A 135 -14.46 -4.37 -27.29
C ASP A 135 -13.44 -3.25 -26.93
N GLU A 136 -13.11 -3.00 -25.65
CA GLU A 136 -12.07 -2.02 -25.27
C GLU A 136 -10.73 -2.70 -24.92
N GLU A 137 -9.64 -2.25 -25.55
CA GLU A 137 -8.28 -2.58 -25.12
C GLU A 137 -8.04 -1.88 -23.77
N TYR A 138 -8.27 -2.59 -22.67
CA TYR A 138 -8.14 -2.03 -21.34
C TYR A 138 -6.67 -1.81 -20.98
N ALA A 139 -6.36 -0.59 -20.57
CA ALA A 139 -5.08 -0.28 -19.96
C ALA A 139 -4.88 -1.13 -18.69
N GLU A 140 -3.70 -1.74 -18.54
CA GLU A 140 -3.34 -2.45 -17.32
C GLU A 140 -3.37 -1.49 -16.13
N ILE A 141 -4.15 -1.81 -15.09
CA ILE A 141 -4.19 -1.01 -13.86
C ILE A 141 -3.12 -1.55 -12.90
N PRO A 142 -2.12 -0.75 -12.49
CA PRO A 142 -1.13 -1.18 -11.53
C PRO A 142 -1.78 -1.43 -10.16
N ALA A 143 -1.30 -2.44 -9.43
CA ALA A 143 -1.83 -2.78 -8.11
C ALA A 143 -1.58 -1.70 -7.05
N PHE A 144 -0.59 -0.84 -7.26
CA PHE A 144 -0.28 0.31 -6.42
C PHE A 144 0.20 1.47 -7.27
N SER A 145 -0.19 2.69 -6.89
CA SER A 145 0.38 3.91 -7.43
C SER A 145 1.46 4.46 -6.51
N LEU A 146 2.45 5.12 -7.10
CA LEU A 146 3.58 5.70 -6.41
C LEU A 146 3.65 7.21 -6.66
N TYR A 147 3.94 7.96 -5.60
CA TYR A 147 4.45 9.31 -5.68
C TYR A 147 5.77 9.34 -4.92
N LEU A 148 6.89 9.54 -5.63
CA LEU A 148 8.23 9.48 -5.04
C LEU A 148 9.05 10.71 -5.42
N LEU A 149 9.42 10.82 -6.71
CA LEU A 149 10.07 11.98 -7.33
C LEU A 149 9.12 12.58 -8.39
N GLY A 150 7.83 12.52 -8.10
CA GLY A 150 6.74 12.75 -9.03
C GLY A 150 5.79 11.57 -9.07
N HIS A 151 4.89 11.56 -10.07
CA HIS A 151 4.02 10.41 -10.33
C HIS A 151 4.80 9.33 -11.10
N ASP A 152 5.61 8.60 -10.34
CA ASP A 152 6.45 7.51 -10.83
C ASP A 152 5.70 6.18 -10.80
N GLU A 153 6.28 5.17 -11.47
CA GLU A 153 5.71 3.83 -11.54
C GLU A 153 6.47 2.83 -10.67
N CYS A 154 5.75 1.83 -10.19
CA CYS A 154 6.33 0.72 -9.43
C CYS A 154 5.73 -0.62 -9.83
N THR A 155 6.53 -1.67 -9.69
CA THR A 155 6.18 -3.04 -10.10
C THR A 155 7.04 -4.07 -9.36
N LYS A 156 6.92 -5.35 -9.72
CA LYS A 156 7.58 -6.51 -9.10
C LYS A 156 7.40 -6.53 -7.59
N HIS A 157 6.19 -6.25 -7.12
CA HIS A 157 5.91 -6.21 -5.70
C HIS A 157 5.99 -7.61 -5.11
N GLN A 158 6.70 -7.73 -3.98
CA GLN A 158 6.67 -8.92 -3.13
C GLN A 158 6.28 -8.47 -1.74
N ILE A 159 5.12 -8.94 -1.26
CA ILE A 159 4.53 -8.49 0.01
C ILE A 159 4.30 -9.71 0.89
N THR A 160 5.09 -9.84 1.95
CA THR A 160 5.01 -10.94 2.89
C THR A 160 4.33 -10.48 4.17
N PHE A 161 3.23 -11.15 4.53
CA PHE A 161 2.55 -10.98 5.79
C PHE A 161 2.93 -12.13 6.73
N GLN A 162 3.27 -11.81 7.98
CA GLN A 162 3.55 -12.78 9.02
C GLN A 162 2.81 -12.44 10.31
N ARG A 163 1.82 -13.25 10.66
CA ARG A 163 1.02 -13.10 11.88
C ARG A 163 1.85 -13.36 13.13
N GLN A 164 1.71 -12.47 14.09
CA GLN A 164 2.32 -12.54 15.41
C GLN A 164 1.31 -13.08 16.44
N SER A 165 1.79 -13.49 17.60
CA SER A 165 0.94 -14.11 18.65
C SER A 165 -0.14 -13.18 19.23
N ASN A 166 0.03 -11.86 19.08
CA ASN A 166 -0.94 -10.84 19.51
C ASN A 166 -1.94 -10.45 18.40
N ASN A 167 -2.04 -11.23 17.32
CA ASN A 167 -2.86 -10.94 16.12
C ASN A 167 -2.46 -9.67 15.36
N THR A 168 -1.27 -9.13 15.60
CA THR A 168 -0.64 -8.16 14.69
C THR A 168 0.21 -8.88 13.66
N PHE A 169 0.74 -8.15 12.69
CA PHE A 169 1.50 -8.70 11.57
C PHE A 169 2.82 -7.97 11.40
N HIS A 170 3.86 -8.72 11.04
CA HIS A 170 5.02 -8.16 10.37
C HIS A 170 4.73 -8.18 8.87
N ILE A 171 5.04 -7.08 8.20
CA ILE A 171 4.86 -6.92 6.76
C ILE A 171 6.20 -6.49 6.17
N ASP A 172 6.72 -7.31 5.28
CA ASP A 172 7.88 -6.99 4.44
C ASP A 172 7.39 -6.75 3.01
N TRP A 173 7.75 -5.60 2.44
CA TRP A 173 7.30 -5.21 1.10
C TRP A 173 8.46 -4.67 0.28
N THR A 174 8.75 -5.33 -0.84
CA THR A 174 9.74 -4.86 -1.82
C THR A 174 9.08 -4.59 -3.16
N GLY A 175 9.70 -3.74 -3.97
CA GLY A 175 9.33 -3.54 -5.36
C GLY A 175 10.41 -2.80 -6.14
N LYS A 176 10.20 -2.70 -7.45
CA LYS A 176 11.02 -1.93 -8.37
C LYS A 176 10.33 -0.63 -8.75
N ILE A 177 11.12 0.39 -9.09
CA ILE A 177 10.67 1.74 -9.41
C ILE A 177 11.28 2.17 -10.75
N ALA A 178 10.48 2.82 -11.58
CA ALA A 178 10.89 3.56 -12.76
C ALA A 178 10.57 5.05 -12.54
N LEU A 179 11.48 5.96 -12.88
CA LEU A 179 11.28 7.41 -12.74
C LEU A 179 10.54 7.96 -13.96
N THR A 180 9.34 7.44 -14.22
CA THR A 180 8.53 7.77 -15.40
C THR A 180 8.13 9.24 -15.42
N TYR A 181 8.02 9.89 -14.27
CA TYR A 181 7.77 11.33 -14.21
C TYR A 181 8.88 12.15 -14.88
N ALA A 182 10.13 11.68 -14.79
CA ALA A 182 11.29 12.25 -15.45
C ALA A 182 11.55 11.63 -16.85
N GLY A 183 10.65 10.79 -17.36
CA GLY A 183 10.77 10.16 -18.68
C GLY A 183 11.67 8.92 -18.72
N PHE A 184 11.93 8.28 -17.56
CA PHE A 184 12.72 7.04 -17.49
C PHE A 184 11.84 5.83 -17.15
N ASP A 185 11.56 5.01 -18.15
CA ASP A 185 10.61 3.88 -18.03
C ASP A 185 11.24 2.56 -17.54
N GLU A 186 12.55 2.56 -17.27
CA GLU A 186 13.26 1.37 -16.82
C GLU A 186 13.11 1.15 -15.30
N PHE A 187 12.56 0.00 -14.91
CA PHE A 187 12.38 -0.41 -13.51
C PHE A 187 13.69 -0.91 -12.85
N ILE A 188 14.68 -0.03 -12.75
CA ILE A 188 16.03 -0.33 -12.24
C ILE A 188 16.18 -0.04 -10.74
N HIS A 189 15.40 0.90 -10.21
CA HIS A 189 15.47 1.32 -8.81
C HIS A 189 14.66 0.39 -7.91
N GLN A 190 14.92 0.41 -6.61
CA GLN A 190 14.29 -0.52 -5.67
C GLN A 190 13.94 0.14 -4.34
N PHE A 191 12.84 -0.31 -3.76
CA PHE A 191 12.51 -0.03 -2.37
C PHE A 191 12.39 -1.31 -1.52
N ILE A 192 12.58 -1.14 -0.22
CA ILE A 192 12.33 -2.16 0.82
C ILE A 192 11.63 -1.48 1.98
N ALA A 193 10.38 -1.87 2.23
CA ALA A 193 9.62 -1.48 3.41
C ALA A 193 9.53 -2.64 4.42
N ARG A 194 9.68 -2.30 5.70
CA ARG A 194 9.59 -3.23 6.83
C ARG A 194 8.69 -2.62 7.89
N LEU A 195 7.65 -3.34 8.27
CA LEU A 195 6.62 -2.88 9.18
C LEU A 195 6.36 -3.93 10.25
N GLU A 196 6.53 -3.57 11.51
CA GLU A 196 6.31 -4.46 12.65
C GLU A 196 5.02 -4.12 13.39
N ASN A 197 4.42 -5.17 13.97
CA ASN A 197 3.23 -5.12 14.80
C ASN A 197 2.08 -4.31 14.19
N ILE A 198 1.79 -4.55 12.91
CA ILE A 198 0.69 -3.92 12.18
C ILE A 198 -0.62 -4.63 12.51
N SER A 199 -1.63 -3.86 12.90
CA SER A 199 -2.99 -4.35 13.02
C SER A 199 -3.71 -4.23 11.68
N PHE A 200 -4.49 -5.26 11.33
CA PHE A 200 -5.43 -5.16 10.23
C PHE A 200 -6.59 -4.24 10.63
N ASP A 201 -6.87 -3.23 9.81
CA ASP A 201 -7.88 -2.23 10.14
C ASP A 201 -9.32 -2.75 9.97
N GLY A 202 -9.53 -3.77 9.14
CA GLY A 202 -10.84 -4.36 8.86
C GLY A 202 -11.24 -4.23 7.39
N PHE A 203 -12.41 -4.78 7.05
CA PHE A 203 -12.96 -4.72 5.71
C PHE A 203 -13.99 -3.60 5.57
N TYR A 204 -13.73 -2.71 4.62
CA TYR A 204 -14.65 -1.68 4.16
C TYR A 204 -15.58 -2.25 3.09
N PHE A 205 -16.68 -1.55 2.79
CA PHE A 205 -17.65 -1.96 1.78
C PHE A 205 -18.38 -0.73 1.23
N PRO A 206 -19.11 -0.85 0.10
CA PRO A 206 -19.71 0.31 -0.55
C PRO A 206 -20.66 1.05 0.38
N LYS A 207 -20.49 2.38 0.47
CA LYS A 207 -21.27 3.25 1.38
C LYS A 207 -22.78 3.25 1.11
N SER A 208 -23.19 2.79 -0.08
CA SER A 208 -24.58 2.66 -0.48
C SER A 208 -25.26 1.39 0.05
N TRP A 209 -24.50 0.46 0.64
CA TRP A 209 -25.05 -0.80 1.17
C TRP A 209 -25.45 -0.65 2.63
N ASP A 210 -26.56 -1.30 3.00
CA ASP A 210 -26.91 -1.52 4.40
C ASP A 210 -26.16 -2.73 4.98
N LEU A 211 -26.29 -2.93 6.30
CA LEU A 211 -25.60 -4.01 7.00
C LEU A 211 -26.11 -5.40 6.59
N ASP A 212 -27.39 -5.52 6.22
CA ASP A 212 -27.97 -6.81 5.81
C ASP A 212 -27.39 -7.26 4.47
N LYS A 213 -27.34 -6.35 3.49
CA LYS A 213 -26.67 -6.59 2.20
C LYS A 213 -25.18 -6.89 2.42
N ALA A 214 -24.48 -6.06 3.18
CA ALA A 214 -23.06 -6.29 3.46
C ALA A 214 -22.82 -7.66 4.12
N THR A 215 -23.69 -8.07 5.06
CA THR A 215 -23.62 -9.38 5.71
C THR A 215 -23.75 -10.52 4.70
N VAL A 216 -24.73 -10.44 3.80
CA VAL A 216 -24.96 -11.47 2.78
C VAL A 216 -23.74 -11.59 1.86
N GLU A 217 -23.19 -10.48 1.41
CA GLU A 217 -22.07 -10.50 0.47
C GLU A 217 -20.76 -10.92 1.14
N PHE A 218 -20.45 -10.45 2.35
CA PHE A 218 -19.27 -10.92 3.09
C PHE A 218 -19.30 -12.42 3.36
N LYS A 219 -20.47 -13.01 3.66
CA LYS A 219 -20.60 -14.46 3.88
C LYS A 219 -20.30 -15.29 2.63
N LYS A 220 -20.33 -14.71 1.43
CA LYS A 220 -19.92 -15.40 0.19
C LYS A 220 -18.40 -15.48 0.05
N VAL A 221 -17.68 -14.49 0.59
CA VAL A 221 -16.25 -14.31 0.34
C VAL A 221 -15.36 -14.49 1.56
N LEU A 222 -15.90 -14.57 2.78
CA LEU A 222 -15.16 -14.78 4.02
C LEU A 222 -15.55 -16.11 4.69
N SER A 223 -14.55 -16.88 5.06
CA SER A 223 -14.70 -17.98 6.02
C SER A 223 -14.85 -17.41 7.43
N HIS A 224 -15.54 -18.16 8.31
CA HIS A 224 -15.67 -17.82 9.73
C HIS A 224 -16.22 -16.41 9.99
N PHE A 225 -17.29 -16.02 9.28
CA PHE A 225 -17.90 -14.69 9.40
C PHE A 225 -18.28 -14.35 10.86
N GLU A 226 -18.59 -15.35 11.69
CA GLU A 226 -18.85 -15.21 13.13
C GLU A 226 -17.68 -14.64 13.94
N HIS A 227 -16.45 -14.64 13.40
CA HIS A 227 -15.28 -14.02 14.04
C HIS A 227 -15.15 -12.52 13.71
N TYR A 228 -16.14 -11.95 13.05
CA TYR A 228 -16.17 -10.55 12.66
C TYR A 228 -17.37 -9.83 13.25
N GLU A 229 -17.25 -8.51 13.38
CA GLU A 229 -18.37 -7.66 13.77
C GLU A 229 -18.35 -6.32 13.03
N PHE A 230 -19.53 -5.75 12.82
CA PHE A 230 -19.63 -4.40 12.28
C PHE A 230 -19.29 -3.36 13.35
N THR A 231 -18.34 -2.50 13.03
CA THR A 231 -17.89 -1.40 13.89
C THR A 231 -18.05 -0.06 13.19
N LEU A 232 -18.41 0.99 13.94
CA LEU A 232 -18.51 2.35 13.41
C LEU A 232 -17.11 2.94 13.17
N ILE A 233 -16.86 3.42 11.94
CA ILE A 233 -15.57 4.03 11.54
C ILE A 233 -15.37 5.38 12.25
N ASN A 234 -16.44 6.15 12.44
CA ASN A 234 -16.42 7.38 13.20
C ASN A 234 -17.72 7.53 14.02
N PRO A 235 -17.72 7.09 15.29
CA PRO A 235 -18.91 7.14 16.12
C PRO A 235 -19.48 8.56 16.32
N LYS A 236 -18.61 9.57 16.26
CA LYS A 236 -18.96 11.00 16.44
C LYS A 236 -19.54 11.63 15.17
N SER A 237 -19.37 11.01 14.02
CA SER A 237 -19.97 11.48 12.77
C SER A 237 -21.49 11.35 12.81
N GLN A 238 -22.17 12.34 12.22
CA GLN A 238 -23.60 12.28 11.94
C GLN A 238 -23.92 11.28 10.82
N ILE A 239 -22.99 11.12 9.88
CA ILE A 239 -23.07 10.10 8.82
C ILE A 239 -22.47 8.81 9.37
N LYS A 240 -23.31 7.82 9.64
CA LYS A 240 -22.87 6.52 10.14
C LYS A 240 -22.24 5.71 9.01
N GLN A 241 -20.99 5.33 9.21
CA GLN A 241 -20.24 4.45 8.31
C GLN A 241 -19.69 3.30 9.12
N TRP A 242 -19.74 2.11 8.52
CA TRP A 242 -19.40 0.85 9.16
C TRP A 242 -18.25 0.18 8.41
N LYS A 243 -17.47 -0.59 9.14
CA LYS A 243 -16.54 -1.58 8.60
C LYS A 243 -16.72 -2.90 9.33
N LEU A 244 -16.34 -3.99 8.69
CA LEU A 244 -16.31 -5.32 9.29
C LEU A 244 -14.94 -5.53 9.95
N SER A 245 -14.90 -5.51 11.28
CA SER A 245 -13.69 -5.70 12.07
C SER A 245 -13.52 -7.15 12.47
N TYR A 246 -12.29 -7.67 12.34
CA TYR A 246 -11.95 -9.01 12.80
C TYR A 246 -11.74 -9.02 14.32
N ARG A 247 -12.41 -9.94 15.01
CA ARG A 247 -12.32 -10.15 16.46
C ARG A 247 -11.55 -11.42 16.84
N GLY A 248 -11.28 -12.29 15.86
CA GLY A 248 -10.62 -13.56 16.08
C GLY A 248 -11.56 -14.65 16.58
N LYS A 249 -11.02 -15.86 16.71
CA LYS A 249 -11.73 -17.01 17.28
C LYS A 249 -12.20 -16.66 18.68
N THR A 250 -13.51 -16.59 18.87
CA THR A 250 -14.11 -16.63 20.20
C THR A 250 -14.10 -18.09 20.65
N TYR A 251 -13.16 -18.43 21.54
CA TYR A 251 -13.24 -19.73 22.21
C TYR A 251 -14.45 -19.69 23.17
N PRO A 252 -15.41 -20.62 23.07
CA PRO A 252 -16.45 -20.79 24.09
C PRO A 252 -15.87 -21.24 25.44
#